data_AF-A0A5Q0M7V9-F1
#
_entry.id   AF-A0A5Q0M7V9-F1
#
_cell.length_a   1.000
_cell.length_b   1.000
_cell.length_c   1.000
_cell.angle_alpha   90.00
_cell.angle_beta   90.00
_cell.angle_gamma   90.00
#
_symmetry.space_group_name_H-M   'P 1'
#
loop_
_entity.id
_entity.type
_entity.pdbx_description
1 polymer ?
#
loop_
_entity_poly.entity_id
_entity_poly.type
_entity_poly.pdbx_seq_one_letter_code
_entity_poly.pdbx_strand_id
1 'polypeptide(L)'
;MSTVIELIEAGAKRLEEAGVAFGHGTANAFDEAAWLVLWRLKQPLDDIDAVADTPVSPADAAKVAALIDERIATRKPAAYLTKEAWLQGVPFYVDERAIVPRSFIAELIADGSIDYWLGEHTQRVLDLCTGNGSLAVLAALTYPDVTVDAADLSVEALEVAAINVTRHALDARVKLIASDGLKNVPGTYDLVLCNPPYVNSASMAALPAEYRAEPELALAGGTDGMDFVRQLFADAPARMSEQAVLVLEIGNERDYFEAAFPQLEVVWLETSAGEDQVLLVTRTALLAGAGVR
;
A
#
# COMPACT_ATOMS: atom_id res chain seq x y z
N MET A 1 -3.13 -13.99 -37.15
CA MET A 1 -3.61 -13.82 -35.76
C MET A 1 -2.36 -13.55 -34.95
N SER A 2 -2.36 -12.52 -34.11
CA SER A 2 -1.21 -12.28 -33.23
C SER A 2 -1.20 -13.28 -32.08
N THR A 3 -0.03 -13.59 -31.54
CA THR A 3 0.08 -14.37 -30.30
C THR A 3 -0.05 -13.47 -29.07
N VAL A 4 -0.18 -14.07 -27.88
CA VAL A 4 -0.21 -13.31 -26.61
C VAL A 4 1.08 -12.51 -26.45
N ILE A 5 2.25 -13.12 -26.64
CA ILE A 5 3.54 -12.44 -26.48
C ILE A 5 3.71 -11.28 -27.47
N GLU A 6 3.27 -11.42 -28.72
CA GLU A 6 3.31 -10.34 -29.71
C GLU A 6 2.45 -9.13 -29.27
N LEU A 7 1.31 -9.37 -28.60
CA LEU A 7 0.49 -8.29 -28.04
C LEU A 7 1.14 -7.62 -26.83
N ILE A 8 1.83 -8.39 -25.98
CA ILE A 8 2.59 -7.88 -24.82
C ILE A 8 3.73 -6.97 -25.29
N GLU A 9 4.57 -7.45 -26.21
CA GLU A 9 5.69 -6.69 -26.75
C GLU A 9 5.23 -5.41 -27.45
N ALA A 10 4.16 -5.51 -28.27
CA ALA A 10 3.57 -4.35 -28.91
C ALA A 10 2.98 -3.36 -27.89
N GLY A 11 2.34 -3.85 -26.82
CA GLY A 11 1.82 -3.02 -25.74
C GLY A 11 2.91 -2.30 -24.96
N ALA A 12 3.96 -3.03 -24.58
CA ALA A 12 5.11 -2.51 -23.84
C ALA A 12 5.76 -1.35 -24.60
N LYS A 13 6.04 -1.55 -25.90
CA LYS A 13 6.58 -0.51 -26.76
C LYS A 13 5.71 0.75 -26.80
N ARG A 14 4.38 0.59 -26.85
CA ARG A 14 3.45 1.73 -26.87
C ARG A 14 3.44 2.48 -25.54
N LEU A 15 3.53 1.77 -24.42
CA LEU A 15 3.63 2.37 -23.09
C LEU A 15 4.95 3.17 -22.95
N GLU A 16 6.06 2.61 -23.41
CA GLU A 16 7.38 3.29 -23.44
C GLU A 16 7.35 4.55 -24.32
N GLU A 17 6.87 4.44 -25.56
CA GLU A 17 6.75 5.57 -26.49
C GLU A 17 5.84 6.68 -25.95
N ALA A 18 4.82 6.31 -25.19
CA ALA A 18 3.93 7.26 -24.53
C ALA A 18 4.53 7.90 -23.26
N GLY A 19 5.66 7.38 -22.75
CA GLY A 19 6.31 7.85 -21.53
C GLY A 19 5.39 7.80 -20.31
N VAL A 20 4.62 6.73 -20.14
CA VAL A 20 3.85 6.52 -18.89
C VAL A 20 4.82 6.24 -17.73
N ALA A 21 4.44 6.63 -16.52
CA ALA A 21 5.14 6.19 -15.32
C ALA A 21 4.61 4.83 -14.83
N PHE A 22 5.48 4.09 -14.13
CA PHE A 22 5.20 2.79 -13.49
C PHE A 22 5.45 2.90 -11.98
N GLY A 23 5.03 1.88 -11.21
CA GLY A 23 5.21 1.83 -9.74
C GLY A 23 3.93 1.51 -8.94
N HIS A 24 2.79 1.33 -9.61
CA HIS A 24 1.51 0.93 -8.99
C HIS A 24 1.26 -0.58 -9.09
N GLY A 25 2.31 -1.39 -8.89
CA GLY A 25 2.27 -2.85 -8.93
C GLY A 25 3.25 -3.48 -9.94
N THR A 26 3.63 -2.76 -10.99
CA THR A 26 4.67 -3.17 -11.95
C THR A 26 5.75 -2.09 -12.08
N ALA A 27 6.97 -2.49 -12.42
CA ALA A 27 8.13 -1.58 -12.44
C ALA A 27 8.53 -1.11 -13.86
N ASN A 28 8.00 -1.74 -14.90
CA ASN A 28 8.37 -1.45 -16.28
C ASN A 28 7.21 -1.71 -17.26
N ALA A 29 7.40 -1.28 -18.51
CA ALA A 29 6.40 -1.37 -19.56
C ALA A 29 6.05 -2.80 -19.97
N PHE A 30 7.02 -3.72 -19.94
CA PHE A 30 6.79 -5.11 -20.29
C PHE A 30 5.86 -5.78 -19.28
N ASP A 31 6.15 -5.63 -17.99
CA ASP A 31 5.34 -6.21 -16.91
C ASP A 31 3.92 -5.61 -16.88
N GLU A 32 3.78 -4.29 -17.06
CA GLU A 32 2.44 -3.68 -17.12
C GLU A 32 1.67 -4.09 -18.38
N ALA A 33 2.33 -4.23 -19.53
CA ALA A 33 1.70 -4.74 -20.74
C ALA A 33 1.28 -6.20 -20.58
N ALA A 34 2.12 -7.04 -19.98
CA ALA A 34 1.79 -8.43 -19.66
C ALA A 34 0.55 -8.48 -18.77
N TRP A 35 0.52 -7.68 -17.70
CA TRP A 35 -0.64 -7.56 -16.81
C TRP A 35 -1.93 -7.23 -17.58
N LEU A 36 -1.93 -6.14 -18.35
CA LEU A 36 -3.13 -5.67 -19.06
C LEU A 36 -3.60 -6.65 -20.13
N VAL A 37 -2.67 -7.27 -20.87
CA VAL A 37 -2.99 -8.26 -21.92
C VAL A 37 -3.59 -9.51 -21.29
N LEU A 38 -2.91 -10.10 -20.31
CA LEU A 38 -3.36 -11.34 -19.68
C LEU A 38 -4.69 -11.15 -18.95
N TRP A 39 -4.82 -10.05 -18.20
CA TRP A 39 -6.07 -9.70 -17.53
C TRP A 39 -7.22 -9.56 -18.54
N ARG A 40 -7.00 -8.85 -19.65
CA ARG A 40 -8.04 -8.63 -20.65
C ARG A 40 -8.45 -9.91 -21.37
N LEU A 41 -7.50 -10.81 -21.59
CA LEU A 41 -7.72 -12.12 -22.21
C LEU A 41 -8.19 -13.19 -21.22
N LYS A 42 -8.24 -12.88 -19.92
CA LYS A 42 -8.56 -13.81 -18.83
C LYS A 42 -7.62 -15.01 -18.78
N GLN A 43 -6.34 -14.77 -19.03
CA GLN A 43 -5.27 -15.75 -18.90
C GLN A 43 -4.67 -15.71 -17.48
N PRO A 44 -3.94 -16.77 -17.05
CA PRO A 44 -3.15 -16.73 -15.82
C PRO A 44 -2.18 -15.54 -15.84
N LEU A 45 -2.08 -14.81 -14.73
CA LEU A 45 -1.27 -13.58 -14.61
C LEU A 45 0.18 -13.88 -14.22
N ASP A 46 0.43 -15.08 -13.70
CA ASP A 46 1.67 -15.55 -13.10
C ASP A 46 2.52 -16.45 -14.01
N ASP A 47 2.01 -16.82 -15.19
CA ASP A 47 2.68 -17.73 -16.11
C ASP A 47 2.51 -17.27 -17.57
N ILE A 48 3.34 -16.30 -17.98
CA ILE A 48 3.39 -15.79 -19.36
C ILE A 48 3.81 -16.92 -20.32
N ASP A 49 4.79 -17.73 -19.95
CA ASP A 49 5.38 -18.75 -20.81
C ASP A 49 4.35 -19.82 -21.21
N ALA A 50 3.45 -20.20 -20.30
CA ALA A 50 2.38 -21.15 -20.60
C ALA A 50 1.41 -20.67 -21.68
N VAL A 51 1.28 -19.37 -21.89
CA VAL A 51 0.29 -18.78 -22.81
C VAL A 51 0.90 -17.97 -23.95
N ALA A 52 2.23 -17.75 -23.96
CA ALA A 52 2.93 -16.86 -24.87
C ALA A 52 2.55 -17.05 -26.36
N ASP A 53 2.58 -18.30 -26.84
CA ASP A 53 2.29 -18.65 -28.25
C ASP A 53 0.80 -18.81 -28.56
N THR A 54 -0.09 -18.58 -27.57
CA THR A 54 -1.54 -18.74 -27.77
C THR A 54 -2.04 -17.73 -28.81
N PRO A 55 -2.69 -18.17 -29.90
CA PRO A 55 -3.25 -17.26 -30.90
C PRO A 55 -4.41 -16.45 -30.32
N VAL A 56 -4.39 -15.14 -30.57
CA VAL A 56 -5.43 -14.20 -30.14
C VAL A 56 -6.30 -13.80 -31.32
N SER A 57 -7.62 -13.84 -31.12
CA SER A 57 -8.57 -13.45 -32.16
C SER A 57 -8.42 -11.95 -32.49
N PRO A 58 -8.69 -11.50 -33.73
CA PRO A 58 -8.66 -10.08 -34.05
C PRO A 58 -9.59 -9.22 -33.17
N ALA A 59 -10.71 -9.78 -32.72
CA ALA A 59 -11.65 -9.10 -31.84
C ALA A 59 -11.07 -8.90 -30.42
N ASP A 60 -10.36 -9.89 -29.88
CA ASP A 60 -9.75 -9.77 -28.56
C ASP A 60 -8.47 -8.93 -28.60
N ALA A 61 -7.68 -9.01 -29.68
CA ALA A 61 -6.55 -8.10 -29.91
C ALA A 61 -7.01 -6.63 -29.95
N ALA A 62 -8.15 -6.33 -30.57
CA ALA A 62 -8.71 -4.97 -30.57
C ALA A 62 -9.14 -4.50 -29.16
N LYS A 63 -9.66 -5.42 -28.33
CA LYS A 63 -10.00 -5.13 -26.93
C LYS A 63 -8.77 -4.85 -26.07
N VAL A 64 -7.68 -5.58 -26.27
CA VAL A 64 -6.39 -5.35 -25.63
C VAL A 64 -5.83 -3.99 -26.03
N ALA A 65 -5.83 -3.69 -27.34
CA ALA A 65 -5.36 -2.41 -27.86
C ALA A 65 -6.12 -1.22 -27.24
N ALA A 66 -7.45 -1.34 -27.12
CA ALA A 66 -8.30 -0.32 -26.50
C ALA A 66 -8.00 -0.10 -25.01
N LEU A 67 -7.67 -1.16 -24.26
CA LEU A 67 -7.28 -1.03 -22.85
C LEU A 67 -5.93 -0.31 -22.71
N ILE A 68 -4.97 -0.60 -23.59
CA ILE A 68 -3.67 0.09 -23.65
C ILE A 68 -3.86 1.56 -24.06
N ASP A 69 -4.76 1.83 -25.03
CA ASP A 69 -5.15 3.20 -25.40
C ASP A 69 -5.71 3.97 -24.20
N GLU A 70 -6.60 3.35 -23.44
CA GLU A 70 -7.17 3.94 -22.22
C GLU A 70 -6.09 4.21 -21.17
N ARG A 71 -5.15 3.28 -20.95
CA ARG A 71 -4.01 3.45 -20.04
C ARG A 71 -3.13 4.63 -20.41
N ILE A 72 -2.83 4.79 -21.69
CA ILE A 72 -2.01 5.91 -22.21
C ILE A 72 -2.77 7.23 -22.13
N ALA A 73 -4.04 7.24 -22.56
CA ALA A 73 -4.82 8.47 -22.67
C ALA A 73 -5.21 9.04 -21.30
N THR A 74 -5.61 8.17 -20.37
CA THR A 74 -6.07 8.60 -19.04
C THR A 74 -4.94 8.80 -18.05
N ARG A 75 -3.77 8.18 -18.31
CA ARG A 75 -2.65 8.08 -17.35
C ARG A 75 -3.06 7.47 -16.01
N LYS A 76 -4.21 6.79 -15.91
CA LYS A 76 -4.57 6.08 -14.69
C LYS A 76 -3.67 4.86 -14.51
N PRO A 77 -3.25 4.52 -13.28
CA PRO A 77 -2.59 3.25 -13.00
C PRO A 77 -3.36 2.06 -13.56
N ALA A 78 -2.65 1.03 -14.05
CA ALA A 78 -3.26 -0.18 -14.58
C ALA A 78 -4.28 -0.80 -13.59
N ALA A 79 -3.96 -0.79 -12.30
CA ALA A 79 -4.82 -1.29 -11.23
C ALA A 79 -6.21 -0.63 -11.19
N TYR A 80 -6.33 0.66 -11.52
CA TYR A 80 -7.63 1.35 -11.57
C TYR A 80 -8.46 0.98 -12.80
N LEU A 81 -7.80 0.60 -13.91
CA LEU A 81 -8.46 0.12 -15.12
C LEU A 81 -8.95 -1.31 -14.96
N THR A 82 -8.15 -2.15 -14.29
CA THR A 82 -8.47 -3.56 -14.01
C THR A 82 -9.34 -3.74 -12.77
N LYS A 83 -9.44 -2.71 -11.92
CA LYS A 83 -10.07 -2.74 -10.58
C LYS A 83 -9.48 -3.81 -9.67
N GLU A 84 -8.19 -4.09 -9.86
CA GLU A 84 -7.50 -5.17 -9.18
C GLU A 84 -6.01 -4.83 -9.02
N ALA A 85 -5.50 -5.02 -7.81
CA ALA A 85 -4.10 -4.92 -7.44
C ALA A 85 -3.69 -6.13 -6.58
N TRP A 86 -2.40 -6.41 -6.51
CA TRP A 86 -1.85 -7.53 -5.73
C TRP A 86 -0.78 -7.03 -4.78
N LEU A 87 -0.80 -7.54 -3.56
CA LEU A 87 0.19 -7.24 -2.54
C LEU A 87 0.53 -8.53 -1.79
N GLN A 88 1.80 -8.92 -1.78
CA GLN A 88 2.27 -10.17 -1.16
C GLN A 88 1.47 -11.42 -1.59
N GLY A 89 1.15 -11.52 -2.89
CA GLY A 89 0.38 -12.64 -3.43
C GLY A 89 -1.12 -12.62 -3.08
N VAL A 90 -1.62 -11.56 -2.43
CA VAL A 90 -3.03 -11.40 -2.09
C VAL A 90 -3.70 -10.38 -3.01
N PRO A 91 -4.83 -10.71 -3.66
CA PRO A 91 -5.54 -9.78 -4.54
C PRO A 91 -6.47 -8.83 -3.76
N PHE A 92 -6.53 -7.59 -4.22
CA PHE A 92 -7.36 -6.53 -3.67
C PHE A 92 -8.16 -5.84 -4.77
N TYR A 93 -9.43 -5.54 -4.49
CA TYR A 93 -10.19 -4.56 -5.25
C TYR A 93 -9.63 -3.16 -4.98
N VAL A 94 -9.53 -2.34 -6.02
CA VAL A 94 -9.09 -0.96 -5.89
C VAL A 94 -9.75 -0.07 -6.96
N ASP A 95 -10.06 1.16 -6.59
CA ASP A 95 -10.46 2.22 -7.51
C ASP A 95 -9.94 3.58 -7.02
N GLU A 96 -10.30 4.64 -7.73
CA GLU A 96 -9.81 6.00 -7.52
C GLU A 96 -10.12 6.60 -6.13
N ARG A 97 -10.96 5.94 -5.32
CA ARG A 97 -11.26 6.38 -3.93
C ARG A 97 -10.13 6.06 -2.95
N ALA A 98 -9.20 5.16 -3.30
CA ALA A 98 -8.12 4.73 -2.43
C ALA A 98 -6.80 4.55 -3.18
N ILE A 99 -5.68 4.70 -2.46
CA ILE A 99 -4.34 4.46 -3.00
C ILE A 99 -4.17 3.00 -3.45
N VAL A 100 -3.41 2.75 -4.51
CA VAL A 100 -3.08 1.39 -4.97
C VAL A 100 -2.19 0.71 -3.93
N PRO A 101 -2.55 -0.49 -3.42
CA PRO A 101 -1.76 -1.20 -2.41
C PRO A 101 -0.31 -1.43 -2.86
N ARG A 102 0.65 -0.92 -2.08
CA ARG A 102 2.10 -1.06 -2.35
C ARG A 102 2.99 -0.83 -1.12
N SER A 103 2.46 -1.05 0.08
CA SER A 103 3.20 -0.80 1.31
C SER A 103 4.31 -1.84 1.53
N PHE A 104 5.50 -1.38 1.90
CA PHE A 104 6.61 -2.24 2.29
C PHE A 104 6.36 -2.93 3.63
N ILE A 105 5.48 -2.39 4.49
CA ILE A 105 5.02 -3.07 5.71
C ILE A 105 4.43 -4.46 5.40
N ALA A 106 3.83 -4.62 4.22
CA ALA A 106 3.28 -5.91 3.81
C ALA A 106 4.34 -7.00 3.70
N GLU A 107 5.55 -6.67 3.24
CA GLU A 107 6.68 -7.63 3.18
C GLU A 107 7.01 -8.15 4.57
N LEU A 108 7.13 -7.23 5.53
CA LEU A 108 7.49 -7.52 6.92
C LEU A 108 6.45 -8.39 7.65
N ILE A 109 5.18 -8.25 7.27
CA ILE A 109 4.10 -9.11 7.75
C ILE A 109 4.17 -10.49 7.08
N ALA A 110 4.46 -10.54 5.79
CA ALA A 110 4.46 -11.79 5.02
C ALA A 110 5.66 -12.69 5.34
N ASP A 111 6.83 -12.10 5.59
CA ASP A 111 8.06 -12.83 5.92
C ASP A 111 8.29 -13.04 7.42
N GLY A 112 7.49 -12.39 8.27
CA GLY A 112 7.55 -12.50 9.73
C GLY A 112 8.66 -11.68 10.38
N SER A 113 9.25 -10.70 9.68
CA SER A 113 10.35 -9.87 10.19
C SER A 113 9.98 -9.09 11.47
N ILE A 114 8.69 -8.79 11.67
CA ILE A 114 8.21 -8.14 12.90
C ILE A 114 7.81 -9.11 14.01
N ASP A 115 7.73 -10.43 13.75
CA ASP A 115 7.19 -11.43 14.68
C ASP A 115 8.00 -11.52 15.99
N TYR A 116 9.29 -11.18 15.96
CA TYR A 116 10.14 -11.12 17.15
C TYR A 116 9.61 -10.15 18.22
N TRP A 117 8.88 -9.11 17.79
CA TRP A 117 8.29 -8.10 18.66
C TRP A 117 6.87 -8.47 19.12
N LEU A 118 6.29 -9.50 18.52
CA LEU A 118 4.95 -9.97 18.78
C LEU A 118 4.99 -11.22 19.67
N GLY A 119 3.85 -11.56 20.25
CA GLY A 119 3.72 -12.80 21.03
C GLY A 119 2.29 -13.09 21.42
N GLU A 120 2.07 -13.99 22.37
CA GLU A 120 0.71 -14.36 22.86
C GLU A 120 -0.10 -13.17 23.39
N HIS A 121 0.60 -12.10 23.78
CA HIS A 121 -0.01 -10.85 24.24
C HIS A 121 -0.58 -10.00 23.09
N THR A 122 -0.12 -10.21 21.85
CA THR A 122 -0.56 -9.45 20.68
C THR A 122 -1.92 -9.95 20.22
N GLN A 123 -2.99 -9.21 20.55
CA GLN A 123 -4.37 -9.59 20.19
C GLN A 123 -5.11 -8.47 19.46
N ARG A 124 -4.68 -7.22 19.65
CA ARG A 124 -5.31 -6.04 19.06
C ARG A 124 -4.36 -5.31 18.14
N VAL A 125 -4.66 -5.34 16.85
CA VAL A 125 -3.91 -4.63 15.82
C VAL A 125 -4.71 -3.39 15.39
N LEU A 126 -4.02 -2.27 15.19
CA LEU A 126 -4.55 -1.10 14.50
C LEU A 126 -3.83 -0.97 13.16
N ASP A 127 -4.58 -0.90 12.06
CA ASP A 127 -4.10 -0.40 10.79
C ASP A 127 -4.58 1.06 10.62
N LEU A 128 -3.69 2.01 10.83
CA LEU A 128 -3.97 3.44 10.78
C LEU A 128 -3.57 4.02 9.42
N CYS A 129 -4.46 4.82 8.83
CA CYS A 129 -4.40 5.21 7.42
C CYS A 129 -4.58 3.98 6.51
N THR A 130 -5.56 3.14 6.84
CA THR A 130 -5.76 1.83 6.21
C THR A 130 -6.02 1.89 4.69
N GLY A 131 -6.53 3.02 4.19
CA GLY A 131 -6.88 3.20 2.78
C GLY A 131 -7.84 2.12 2.30
N ASN A 132 -7.38 1.27 1.38
CA ASN A 132 -8.15 0.17 0.82
C ASN A 132 -8.21 -1.09 1.73
N GLY A 133 -7.65 -1.04 2.94
CA GLY A 133 -7.68 -2.16 3.89
C GLY A 133 -6.60 -3.22 3.72
N SER A 134 -5.60 -3.01 2.86
CA SER A 134 -4.64 -4.07 2.51
C SER A 134 -3.81 -4.55 3.69
N LEU A 135 -3.29 -3.65 4.53
CA LEU A 135 -2.48 -4.04 5.69
C LEU A 135 -3.35 -4.71 6.76
N ALA A 136 -4.56 -4.20 7.02
CA ALA A 136 -5.51 -4.84 7.92
C ALA A 136 -5.86 -6.27 7.50
N VAL A 137 -6.14 -6.49 6.22
CA VAL A 137 -6.41 -7.82 5.66
C VAL A 137 -5.19 -8.72 5.81
N LEU A 138 -4.00 -8.27 5.40
CA LEU A 138 -2.77 -9.06 5.49
C LEU A 138 -2.47 -9.43 6.94
N ALA A 139 -2.53 -8.49 7.87
CA ALA A 139 -2.32 -8.76 9.29
C ALA A 139 -3.32 -9.79 9.83
N ALA A 140 -4.61 -9.70 9.48
CA ALA A 140 -5.59 -10.68 9.90
C ALA A 140 -5.36 -12.06 9.26
N LEU A 141 -4.94 -12.14 8.00
CA LEU A 141 -4.61 -13.41 7.33
C LEU A 141 -3.38 -14.08 7.96
N THR A 142 -2.33 -13.30 8.25
CA THR A 142 -1.08 -13.78 8.83
C THR A 142 -1.22 -14.18 10.30
N TYR A 143 -1.99 -13.43 11.08
CA TYR A 143 -2.17 -13.66 12.51
C TYR A 143 -3.62 -14.08 12.81
N PRO A 144 -3.93 -15.39 12.92
CA PRO A 144 -5.30 -15.88 13.07
C PRO A 144 -5.99 -15.43 14.38
N ASP A 145 -5.20 -15.21 15.43
CA ASP A 145 -5.69 -14.93 16.78
C ASP A 145 -5.90 -13.43 17.05
N VAL A 146 -5.55 -12.55 16.11
CA VAL A 146 -5.72 -11.10 16.28
C VAL A 146 -7.06 -10.60 15.75
N THR A 147 -7.51 -9.50 16.35
CA THR A 147 -8.56 -8.63 15.80
C THR A 147 -7.93 -7.32 15.33
N VAL A 148 -8.43 -6.79 14.23
CA VAL A 148 -7.88 -5.60 13.58
C VAL A 148 -8.93 -4.50 13.56
N ASP A 149 -8.58 -3.33 14.08
CA ASP A 149 -9.29 -2.10 13.76
C ASP A 149 -8.55 -1.43 12.57
N ALA A 150 -9.26 -1.13 11.50
CA ALA A 150 -8.74 -0.45 10.32
C ALA A 150 -9.34 0.95 10.27
N ALA A 151 -8.50 1.97 10.45
CA ALA A 151 -8.93 3.34 10.62
C ALA A 151 -8.44 4.25 9.49
N ASP A 152 -9.33 5.07 8.95
CA ASP A 152 -9.01 6.06 7.93
C ASP A 152 -9.83 7.35 8.10
N LEU A 153 -9.30 8.46 7.61
CA LEU A 153 -10.01 9.73 7.53
C LEU A 153 -11.04 9.71 6.39
N SER A 154 -10.74 9.02 5.29
CA SER A 154 -11.57 8.94 4.11
C SER A 154 -12.62 7.85 4.24
N VAL A 155 -13.89 8.25 4.35
CA VAL A 155 -15.03 7.31 4.31
C VAL A 155 -15.09 6.57 2.97
N GLU A 156 -14.73 7.24 1.86
CA GLU A 156 -14.71 6.63 0.53
C GLU A 156 -13.63 5.53 0.42
N ALA A 157 -12.48 5.71 1.07
CA ALA A 157 -11.46 4.68 1.15
C ALA A 157 -11.95 3.49 2.01
N LEU A 158 -12.62 3.76 3.13
CA LEU A 158 -13.23 2.71 3.96
C LEU A 158 -14.31 1.90 3.22
N GLU A 159 -15.03 2.49 2.27
CA GLU A 159 -15.94 1.73 1.40
C GLU A 159 -15.18 0.73 0.52
N VAL A 160 -14.00 1.09 0.01
CA VAL A 160 -13.10 0.16 -0.71
C VAL A 160 -12.56 -0.90 0.26
N ALA A 161 -12.16 -0.50 1.47
CA ALA A 161 -11.72 -1.43 2.51
C ALA A 161 -12.80 -2.46 2.86
N ALA A 162 -14.06 -2.06 2.93
CA ALA A 162 -15.17 -2.97 3.19
C ALA A 162 -15.28 -4.06 2.10
N ILE A 163 -15.12 -3.69 0.83
CA ILE A 163 -15.11 -4.66 -0.28
C ILE A 163 -13.99 -5.68 -0.08
N ASN A 164 -12.79 -5.24 0.29
CA ASN A 164 -11.64 -6.12 0.51
C ASN A 164 -11.78 -7.01 1.74
N VAL A 165 -12.25 -6.47 2.86
CA VAL A 165 -12.52 -7.23 4.09
C VAL A 165 -13.52 -8.36 3.81
N THR A 166 -14.63 -8.06 3.14
CA THR A 166 -15.63 -9.07 2.79
C THR A 166 -15.10 -10.06 1.74
N ARG A 167 -14.33 -9.60 0.75
CA ARG A 167 -13.70 -10.46 -0.28
C ARG A 167 -12.84 -11.57 0.34
N HIS A 168 -12.17 -11.26 1.44
CA HIS A 168 -11.32 -12.19 2.18
C HIS A 168 -12.00 -12.87 3.38
N ALA A 169 -13.32 -12.67 3.54
CA ALA A 169 -14.14 -13.25 4.61
C ALA A 169 -13.68 -12.88 6.03
N LEU A 170 -13.24 -11.63 6.22
CA LEU A 170 -12.66 -11.13 7.46
C LEU A 170 -13.60 -10.23 8.28
N ASP A 171 -14.88 -10.12 7.91
CA ASP A 171 -15.85 -9.19 8.52
C ASP A 171 -15.99 -9.37 10.05
N ALA A 172 -15.72 -10.57 10.57
CA ALA A 172 -15.77 -10.86 12.00
C ALA A 172 -14.51 -10.42 12.78
N ARG A 173 -13.40 -10.17 12.08
CA ARG A 173 -12.09 -9.87 12.69
C ARG A 173 -11.54 -8.51 12.34
N VAL A 174 -11.99 -7.89 11.24
CA VAL A 174 -11.57 -6.57 10.80
C VAL A 174 -12.72 -5.59 10.94
N LYS A 175 -12.55 -4.54 11.74
CA LYS A 175 -13.53 -3.48 11.95
C LYS A 175 -13.06 -2.18 11.33
N LEU A 176 -13.91 -1.56 10.52
CA LEU A 176 -13.62 -0.29 9.86
C LEU A 176 -14.09 0.90 10.70
N ILE A 177 -13.24 1.92 10.84
CA ILE A 177 -13.48 3.08 11.70
C ILE A 177 -13.09 4.37 10.97
N ALA A 178 -14.06 5.27 10.79
CA ALA A 178 -13.77 6.64 10.35
C ALA A 178 -13.10 7.43 11.49
N SER A 179 -11.84 7.81 11.30
CA SER A 179 -11.04 8.50 12.32
C SER A 179 -10.04 9.46 11.70
N ASP A 180 -9.97 10.66 12.25
CA ASP A 180 -8.85 11.58 12.01
C ASP A 180 -7.72 11.22 12.99
N GLY A 181 -6.71 10.53 12.47
CA GLY A 181 -5.65 9.92 13.27
C GLY A 181 -6.23 8.98 14.34
N LEU A 182 -5.79 9.15 15.59
CA LEU A 182 -6.18 8.31 16.73
C LEU A 182 -7.42 8.82 17.50
N LYS A 183 -8.16 9.80 16.98
CA LYS A 183 -9.25 10.46 17.72
C LYS A 183 -10.42 9.51 18.04
N ASN A 184 -10.85 8.69 17.08
CA ASN A 184 -12.03 7.83 17.22
C ASN A 184 -11.71 6.36 17.49
N VAL A 185 -10.43 5.97 17.53
CA VAL A 185 -10.04 4.57 17.73
C VAL A 185 -10.24 4.13 19.19
N PRO A 186 -10.83 2.94 19.44
CA PRO A 186 -11.17 2.50 20.79
C PRO A 186 -10.04 1.74 21.50
N GLY A 187 -9.86 2.02 22.80
CA GLY A 187 -8.95 1.26 23.66
C GLY A 187 -7.46 1.41 23.31
N THR A 188 -6.70 0.36 23.56
CA THR A 188 -5.26 0.24 23.28
C THR A 188 -4.98 -0.92 22.34
N TYR A 189 -3.85 -0.85 21.65
CA TYR A 189 -3.38 -1.79 20.65
C TYR A 189 -2.00 -2.32 21.00
N ASP A 190 -1.74 -3.56 20.59
CA ASP A 190 -0.47 -4.27 20.79
C ASP A 190 0.45 -4.12 19.57
N LEU A 191 -0.14 -3.90 18.40
CA LEU A 191 0.57 -3.58 17.17
C LEU A 191 -0.16 -2.44 16.46
N VAL A 192 0.56 -1.38 16.10
CA VAL A 192 0.07 -0.31 15.25
C VAL A 192 0.83 -0.35 13.93
N LEU A 193 0.13 -0.62 12.84
CA LEU A 193 0.64 -0.50 11.48
C LEU A 193 0.21 0.86 10.94
N CYS A 194 1.12 1.59 10.33
CA CYS A 194 0.78 2.88 9.73
C CYS A 194 1.61 3.14 8.47
N ASN A 195 0.91 3.25 7.34
CA ASN A 195 1.45 3.82 6.11
C ASN A 195 0.72 5.16 5.85
N PRO A 196 1.17 6.26 6.50
CA PRO A 196 0.51 7.54 6.40
C PRO A 196 0.89 8.28 5.10
N PRO A 197 0.22 9.39 4.78
CA PRO A 197 0.74 10.32 3.80
C PRO A 197 2.07 10.92 4.28
N TYR A 198 3.17 10.57 3.61
CA TYR A 198 4.53 11.02 3.95
C TYR A 198 5.23 11.82 2.83
N VAL A 199 4.63 11.96 1.65
CA VAL A 199 5.30 12.60 0.51
C VAL A 199 5.42 14.09 0.76
N ASN A 200 6.66 14.59 0.79
CA ASN A 200 6.92 16.01 1.00
C ASN A 200 6.46 16.88 -0.19
N SER A 201 6.23 18.16 0.07
CA SER A 201 5.69 19.11 -0.91
C SER A 201 6.50 19.24 -2.21
N ALA A 202 7.83 19.10 -2.16
CA ALA A 202 8.67 19.15 -3.35
C ALA A 202 8.50 17.89 -4.21
N SER A 203 8.45 16.71 -3.57
CA SER A 203 8.15 15.42 -4.22
C SER A 203 6.74 15.41 -4.81
N MET A 204 5.75 15.94 -4.09
CA MET A 204 4.37 16.10 -4.58
C MET A 204 4.30 16.90 -5.89
N ALA A 205 5.05 18.01 -5.97
CA ALA A 205 5.11 18.84 -7.17
C ALA A 205 5.73 18.10 -8.37
N ALA A 206 6.65 17.16 -8.11
CA ALA A 206 7.35 16.37 -9.13
C ALA A 206 6.62 15.08 -9.55
N LEU A 207 5.49 14.73 -8.90
CA LEU A 207 4.79 13.47 -9.18
C LEU A 207 4.38 13.33 -10.66
N PRO A 208 4.62 12.17 -11.28
CA PRO A 208 4.07 11.83 -12.59
C PRO A 208 2.53 11.85 -12.60
N ALA A 209 1.94 11.93 -13.79
CA ALA A 209 0.48 12.01 -13.95
C ALA A 209 -0.23 10.78 -13.33
N GLU A 210 0.38 9.61 -13.41
CA GLU A 210 -0.12 8.35 -12.84
C GLU A 210 -0.28 8.41 -11.32
N TYR A 211 0.69 8.98 -10.61
CA TYR A 211 0.62 9.15 -9.16
C TYR A 211 -0.40 10.22 -8.75
N ARG A 212 -0.59 11.25 -9.59
CA ARG A 212 -1.62 12.28 -9.38
C ARG A 212 -3.05 11.79 -9.63
N ALA A 213 -3.22 10.60 -10.20
CA ALA A 213 -4.53 9.97 -10.35
C ALA A 213 -5.03 9.36 -9.02
N GLU A 214 -4.15 9.17 -8.05
CA GLU A 214 -4.51 8.71 -6.70
C GLU A 214 -4.94 9.89 -5.81
N PRO A 215 -5.69 9.65 -4.72
CA PRO A 215 -6.11 10.71 -3.81
C PRO A 215 -4.92 11.46 -3.21
N GLU A 216 -4.86 12.79 -3.38
CA GLU A 216 -3.80 13.64 -2.84
C GLU A 216 -3.65 13.48 -1.31
N LEU A 217 -4.77 13.33 -0.61
CA LEU A 217 -4.82 13.11 0.84
C LEU A 217 -4.04 11.86 1.29
N ALA A 218 -3.92 10.85 0.43
CA ALA A 218 -3.18 9.62 0.72
C ALA A 218 -1.65 9.77 0.55
N LEU A 219 -1.18 10.88 -0.02
CA LEU A 219 0.24 11.12 -0.31
C LEU A 219 0.81 12.30 0.47
N ALA A 220 0.09 13.42 0.56
CA ALA A 220 0.64 14.69 1.02
C ALA A 220 0.99 14.73 2.52
N GLY A 221 2.28 14.63 2.84
CA GLY A 221 2.81 14.66 4.22
C GLY A 221 3.26 16.04 4.72
N GLY A 222 2.98 17.10 3.96
CA GLY A 222 3.35 18.47 4.32
C GLY A 222 4.71 18.92 3.77
N THR A 223 5.38 19.85 4.47
CA THR A 223 6.63 20.45 3.96
C THR A 223 7.77 19.45 3.90
N ASP A 224 7.89 18.60 4.92
CA ASP A 224 8.95 17.61 5.11
C ASP A 224 8.43 16.18 5.29
N GLY A 225 7.16 15.94 4.97
CA GLY A 225 6.54 14.62 5.07
C GLY A 225 6.09 14.21 6.48
N MET A 226 6.44 14.96 7.53
CA MET A 226 6.31 14.51 8.92
C MET A 226 5.09 15.09 9.66
N ASP A 227 4.19 15.84 9.00
CA ASP A 227 3.07 16.52 9.68
C ASP A 227 2.15 15.53 10.41
N PHE A 228 1.76 14.45 9.73
CA PHE A 228 0.97 13.38 10.36
C PHE A 228 1.78 12.62 11.42
N VAL A 229 3.04 12.28 11.11
CA VAL A 229 3.92 11.49 11.99
C VAL A 229 4.15 12.19 13.33
N ARG A 230 4.32 13.52 13.33
CA ARG A 230 4.45 14.32 14.57
C ARG A 230 3.25 14.18 15.48
N GLN A 231 2.03 14.29 14.93
CA GLN A 231 0.80 14.15 15.70
C GLN A 231 0.62 12.69 16.15
N LEU A 232 0.90 11.73 15.28
CA LEU A 232 0.87 10.30 15.60
C LEU A 232 1.75 9.98 16.80
N PHE A 233 3.01 10.42 16.81
CA PHE A 233 3.93 10.13 17.92
C PHE A 233 3.55 10.82 19.23
N ALA A 234 2.86 11.96 19.16
CA ALA A 234 2.31 12.61 20.35
C ALA A 234 1.14 11.81 20.96
N ASP A 235 0.28 11.23 20.12
CA ASP A 235 -0.97 10.57 20.54
C ASP A 235 -0.83 9.05 20.77
N ALA A 236 0.07 8.39 20.04
CA ALA A 236 0.23 6.94 20.02
C ALA A 236 0.50 6.31 21.40
N PRO A 237 1.34 6.88 22.29
CA PRO A 237 1.61 6.25 23.59
C PRO A 237 0.38 6.02 24.47
N ALA A 238 -0.68 6.82 24.28
CA ALA A 238 -1.96 6.66 24.99
C ALA A 238 -2.85 5.55 24.40
N ARG A 239 -2.55 5.08 23.19
CA ARG A 239 -3.24 4.02 22.46
C ARG A 239 -2.44 2.74 22.33
N MET A 240 -1.21 2.72 22.84
CA MET A 240 -0.32 1.55 22.82
C MET A 240 -0.37 0.83 24.17
N SER A 241 -0.49 -0.50 24.16
CA SER A 241 -0.27 -1.33 25.36
C SER A 241 1.21 -1.31 25.77
N GLU A 242 1.54 -1.83 26.96
CA GLU A 242 2.88 -1.68 27.54
C GLU A 242 4.00 -2.24 26.66
N GLN A 243 3.74 -3.35 25.95
CA GLN A 243 4.69 -4.03 25.07
C GLN A 243 4.47 -3.71 23.59
N ALA A 244 3.56 -2.77 23.30
CA ALA A 244 3.18 -2.50 21.92
C ALA A 244 4.31 -1.90 21.10
N VAL A 245 4.27 -2.21 19.81
CA VAL A 245 5.14 -1.63 18.80
C VAL A 245 4.32 -0.93 17.73
N LEU A 246 4.90 0.11 17.15
CA LEU A 246 4.37 0.83 16.00
C LEU A 246 5.33 0.63 14.83
N VAL A 247 4.82 0.10 13.73
CA VAL A 247 5.53 -0.07 12.45
C VAL A 247 5.05 1.03 11.51
N LEU A 248 5.97 1.89 11.09
CA LEU A 248 5.71 3.10 10.32
C LEU A 248 6.46 3.06 9.00
N GLU A 249 5.75 3.27 7.89
CA GLU A 249 6.37 3.53 6.60
C GLU A 249 6.52 5.05 6.37
N ILE A 250 7.67 5.48 5.87
CA ILE A 250 7.96 6.88 5.52
C ILE A 250 8.56 7.03 4.12
N GLY A 251 8.65 5.94 3.34
CA GLY A 251 9.23 5.95 2.01
C GLY A 251 10.67 6.50 1.99
N ASN A 252 10.93 7.53 1.18
CA ASN A 252 12.29 8.08 1.02
C ASN A 252 12.61 9.23 1.98
N GLU A 253 11.84 9.40 3.06
CA GLU A 253 11.89 10.59 3.90
C GLU A 253 12.77 10.43 5.16
N ARG A 254 13.69 9.44 5.18
CA ARG A 254 14.56 9.14 6.34
C ARG A 254 15.33 10.37 6.83
N ASP A 255 15.94 11.15 5.94
CA ASP A 255 16.69 12.36 6.32
C ASP A 255 15.80 13.37 7.06
N TYR A 256 14.55 13.56 6.61
CA TYR A 256 13.60 14.44 7.28
C TYR A 256 13.10 13.84 8.60
N PHE A 257 12.91 12.52 8.66
CA PHE A 257 12.56 11.83 9.89
C PHE A 257 13.64 12.00 10.97
N GLU A 258 14.91 11.74 10.64
CA GLU A 258 16.03 11.88 11.57
C GLU A 258 16.22 13.35 12.01
N ALA A 259 15.98 14.31 11.12
CA ALA A 259 15.99 15.73 11.46
C ALA A 259 14.83 16.13 12.40
N ALA A 260 13.63 15.56 12.19
CA ALA A 260 12.44 15.84 13.00
C ALA A 260 12.48 15.16 14.38
N PHE A 261 13.11 13.98 14.47
CA PHE A 261 13.13 13.13 15.66
C PHE A 261 14.56 12.68 16.05
N PRO A 262 15.52 13.60 16.24
CA PRO A 262 16.95 13.26 16.36
C PRO A 262 17.33 12.47 17.61
N GLN A 263 16.43 12.37 18.59
CA GLN A 263 16.64 11.67 19.86
C GLN A 263 15.75 10.43 19.98
N LEU A 264 14.92 10.13 18.98
CA LEU A 264 14.02 8.99 19.03
C LEU A 264 14.75 7.73 18.59
N GLU A 265 14.88 6.77 19.51
CA GLU A 265 15.42 5.45 19.17
C GLU A 265 14.37 4.65 18.38
N VAL A 266 14.75 4.24 17.18
CA VAL A 266 13.93 3.44 16.27
C VAL A 266 14.75 2.28 15.72
N VAL A 267 14.06 1.22 15.30
CA VAL A 267 14.66 0.10 14.58
C VAL A 267 14.27 0.24 13.12
N TRP A 268 15.25 0.46 12.25
CA TRP A 268 15.03 0.42 10.81
C TRP A 268 14.91 -1.03 10.34
N LEU A 269 13.89 -1.32 9.54
CA LEU A 269 13.58 -2.66 9.07
C LEU A 269 14.00 -2.79 7.60
N GLU A 270 14.67 -3.90 7.27
CA GLU A 270 15.08 -4.21 5.90
C GLU A 270 13.86 -4.61 5.07
N THR A 271 13.74 -4.03 3.88
CA THR A 271 12.69 -4.30 2.89
C THR A 271 13.32 -4.45 1.51
N SER A 272 12.54 -4.84 0.51
CA SER A 272 12.99 -4.88 -0.88
C SER A 272 13.48 -3.54 -1.44
N ALA A 273 13.08 -2.42 -0.82
CA ALA A 273 13.52 -1.07 -1.17
C ALA A 273 14.73 -0.58 -0.35
N GLY A 274 15.21 -1.37 0.61
CA GLY A 274 16.33 -1.03 1.50
C GLY A 274 15.94 -0.95 2.98
N GLU A 275 16.81 -0.32 3.77
CA GLU A 275 16.70 -0.20 5.24
C GLU A 275 16.27 1.20 5.69
N ASP A 276 15.63 1.99 4.81
CA ASP A 276 15.34 3.42 5.07
C ASP A 276 13.84 3.77 5.01
N GLN A 277 13.00 2.81 4.60
CA GLN A 277 11.61 3.06 4.26
C GLN A 277 10.63 2.77 5.39
N VAL A 278 10.97 1.79 6.24
CA VAL A 278 10.10 1.32 7.32
C VAL A 278 10.89 1.27 8.62
N LEU A 279 10.27 1.77 9.68
CA LEU A 279 10.83 1.76 11.02
C LEU A 279 9.84 1.18 12.02
N LEU A 280 10.38 0.60 13.09
CA LEU A 280 9.66 0.15 14.25
C LEU A 280 10.04 1.00 15.46
N VAL A 281 9.04 1.45 16.20
CA VAL A 281 9.23 2.19 17.44
C VAL A 281 8.41 1.56 18.57
N THR A 282 9.00 1.43 19.74
CA THR A 282 8.32 0.91 20.93
C THR A 282 7.59 2.03 21.66
N ARG A 283 6.54 1.67 22.42
CA ARG A 283 5.88 2.64 23.31
C ARG A 283 6.87 3.31 24.28
N THR A 284 7.81 2.55 24.82
CA THR A 284 8.84 3.05 25.75
C THR A 284 9.73 4.11 25.09
N ALA A 285 10.15 3.88 23.84
CA ALA A 285 10.95 4.86 23.09
C ALA A 285 10.17 6.16 22.83
N LEU A 286 8.89 6.09 22.45
CA LEU A 286 8.05 7.28 22.27
C LEU A 286 7.89 8.08 23.56
N LEU A 287 7.67 7.42 24.70
CA LEU A 287 7.58 8.08 26.01
C LEU A 287 8.90 8.72 26.44
N ALA A 288 10.02 8.04 26.20
CA ALA A 288 11.34 8.58 26.49
C ALA A 288 11.62 9.83 25.64
N GLY A 289 11.34 9.79 24.34
CA GLY A 289 11.52 10.92 23.42
C GLY A 289 10.62 12.12 23.73
N ALA A 290 9.40 11.88 24.22
CA ALA A 290 8.48 12.95 24.63
C ALA A 290 8.94 13.71 25.90
N GLY A 291 9.72 13.05 26.77
CA GLY A 291 10.19 13.60 28.04
C GLY A 291 11.44 14.48 27.97
N VAL A 292 12.04 14.67 26.78
CA VAL A 292 13.30 15.42 26.57
C VAL A 292 13.05 16.81 25.96
N ARG A 293 11.81 17.33 25.99
CA ARG A 293 11.49 18.70 25.55
C ARG A 293 11.78 19.76 26.62
#